data_AF-A0A1Y4W3W9-F1
#
_entry.id   AF-A0A1Y4W3W9-F1
#
_cell.length_a   1.000
_cell.length_b   1.000
_cell.length_c   1.000
_cell.angle_alpha   90.00
_cell.angle_beta   90.00
_cell.angle_gamma   90.00
#
_symmetry.space_group_name_H-M   'P 1'
#
loop_
_entity.id
_entity.type
_entity.pdbx_description
1 polymer ?
#
loop_
_entity_poly.entity_id
_entity_poly.type
_entity_poly.pdbx_seq_one_letter_code
_entity_poly.pdbx_strand_id
1 'polypeptide(L)'
;MAMMKTKYQVFISSTFEDLKEERRKITEVILNMGHFPIGMELFNADDNKQWTQIKQAIDNSDFYILVVGQRYGSLTSRGISFTEKEYNYAKKKENTYPSFYY
;
A
#
# COMPACT_ATOMS: atom_id res chain seq x y z
N MET A 1 -10.28 -17.69 28.18
CA MET A 1 -9.61 -17.68 26.86
C MET A 1 -9.17 -16.26 26.57
N ALA A 2 -7.87 -16.02 26.39
CA ALA A 2 -7.42 -14.74 25.87
C ALA A 2 -7.90 -14.63 24.41
N MET A 3 -8.69 -13.61 24.07
CA MET A 3 -8.89 -13.28 22.66
C MET A 3 -7.52 -12.88 22.10
N MET A 4 -6.98 -13.67 21.17
CA MET A 4 -5.80 -13.24 20.41
C MET A 4 -6.18 -11.96 19.68
N LYS A 5 -5.48 -10.86 19.99
CA LYS A 5 -5.66 -9.60 19.27
C LYS A 5 -5.15 -9.82 17.84
N THR A 6 -6.06 -9.89 16.88
CA THR A 6 -5.72 -10.03 15.46
C THR A 6 -4.79 -8.89 15.04
N LYS A 7 -3.69 -9.24 14.41
CA LYS A 7 -2.77 -8.27 13.80
C LYS A 7 -3.03 -8.22 12.32
N TYR A 8 -3.19 -7.02 11.78
CA TYR A 8 -3.41 -6.79 10.37
C TYR A 8 -2.15 -6.22 9.72
N GLN A 9 -1.91 -6.59 8.47
CA GLN A 9 -0.94 -5.96 7.60
C GLN A 9 -1.63 -4.89 6.75
N VAL A 10 -1.08 -3.68 6.75
CA VAL A 10 -1.67 -2.50 6.11
C VAL A 10 -0.71 -1.94 5.08
N PHE A 11 -1.06 -2.03 3.80
CA PHE A 11 -0.30 -1.45 2.70
C PHE A 11 -0.59 0.05 2.58
N ILE A 12 0.43 0.89 2.55
CA ILE A 12 0.34 2.36 2.45
C ILE A 12 0.89 2.82 1.10
N SER A 13 -0.02 3.12 0.17
CA SER A 13 0.29 3.70 -1.14
C SER A 13 0.17 5.21 -1.10
N SER A 14 1.22 5.92 -1.51
CA SER A 14 1.19 7.38 -1.70
C SER A 14 2.39 7.82 -2.53
N THR A 15 2.43 9.11 -2.89
CA THR A 15 3.70 9.75 -3.27
C THR A 15 4.61 9.92 -2.05
N PHE A 16 5.92 10.01 -2.27
CA PHE A 16 6.89 10.08 -1.18
C PHE A 16 7.26 11.53 -0.82
N GLU A 17 7.76 12.30 -1.80
CA GLU A 17 8.38 13.61 -1.54
C GLU A 17 7.47 14.63 -0.84
N ASP A 18 6.19 14.69 -1.19
CA ASP A 18 5.22 15.64 -0.65
C ASP A 18 4.44 15.13 0.57
N LEU A 19 4.53 13.83 0.90
CA LEU A 19 3.71 13.20 1.95
C LEU A 19 4.53 12.50 3.04
N LYS A 20 5.80 12.89 3.22
CA LYS A 20 6.69 12.25 4.21
C LYS A 20 6.11 12.28 5.62
N GLU A 21 5.56 13.41 6.05
CA GLU A 21 5.01 13.57 7.40
C GLU A 21 3.70 12.80 7.58
N GLU A 22 2.82 12.80 6.58
CA GLU A 22 1.57 12.05 6.56
C GLU A 22 1.84 10.55 6.63
N ARG A 23 2.77 10.05 5.80
CA ARG A 23 3.21 8.64 5.82
C ARG A 23 3.77 8.24 7.18
N ARG A 24 4.60 9.09 7.78
CA ARG A 24 5.18 8.84 9.11
C ARG A 24 4.07 8.72 10.17
N LYS A 25 3.12 9.66 10.21
CA LYS A 25 2.01 9.64 11.16
C LYS A 25 1.11 8.41 10.97
N ILE A 26 0.79 8.05 9.72
CA ILE A 26 0.00 6.86 9.42
C ILE A 26 0.71 5.60 9.92
N THR A 27 2.01 5.48 9.64
CA THR A 27 2.86 4.38 10.12
C THR A 27 2.85 4.28 11.65
N GLU A 28 3.03 5.40 12.35
CA GLU A 28 3.00 5.46 13.82
C GLU A 28 1.65 5.02 14.38
N VAL A 29 0.54 5.47 13.79
CA VAL A 29 -0.81 5.08 14.22
C VAL A 29 -1.02 3.57 14.05
N ILE A 30 -0.64 3.01 12.90
CA ILE A 30 -0.78 1.57 12.62
C ILE A 30 0.03 0.75 13.63
N LEU A 31 1.28 1.16 13.92
CA LEU A 31 2.13 0.51 14.91
C LEU A 31 1.55 0.62 16.33
N ASN A 32 1.07 1.80 16.72
CA ASN A 32 0.45 2.03 18.03
C ASN A 32 -0.82 1.20 18.24
N MET A 33 -1.55 0.88 17.17
CA MET A 33 -2.69 -0.03 17.22
C MET A 33 -2.27 -1.51 17.34
N GLY A 34 -1.00 -1.84 17.10
CA GLY A 34 -0.44 -3.20 17.14
C GLY A 34 -0.53 -3.93 15.79
N HIS A 35 -0.56 -3.18 14.68
CA HIS A 35 -0.64 -3.68 13.32
C HIS A 35 0.69 -3.45 12.57
N PHE A 36 0.84 -4.05 11.39
CA PHE A 36 2.06 -4.00 10.60
C PHE A 36 1.88 -3.09 9.37
N PRO A 37 2.50 -1.89 9.34
CA PRO A 37 2.51 -1.05 8.15
C PRO A 37 3.52 -1.59 7.12
N ILE A 38 3.12 -1.60 5.85
CA ILE A 38 3.98 -1.91 4.70
C ILE A 38 3.90 -0.76 3.72
N GLY A 39 5.04 -0.31 3.22
CA GLY A 39 5.14 0.79 2.25
C GLY A 39 6.31 0.59 1.30
N MET A 40 6.45 1.53 0.37
CA MET A 40 7.48 1.48 -0.68
C MET A 40 8.92 1.50 -0.14
N GLU A 41 9.13 2.10 1.03
CA GLU A 41 10.40 2.12 1.78
C GLU A 41 10.99 0.74 2.13
N LEU A 42 10.21 -0.33 2.07
CA LEU A 42 10.69 -1.70 2.33
C LEU A 42 11.22 -2.41 1.07
N PHE A 43 11.10 -1.82 -0.11
CA PHE A 43 11.51 -2.45 -1.37
C PHE A 43 12.77 -1.79 -1.93
N ASN A 44 13.87 -2.56 -1.99
CA ASN A 44 15.13 -2.10 -2.59
C ASN A 44 14.92 -1.73 -4.08
N ALA A 45 15.56 -0.64 -4.50
CA ALA A 45 15.41 -0.02 -5.82
C ALA A 45 16.12 -0.79 -6.97
N ASP A 46 16.15 -2.13 -6.93
CA ASP A 46 16.72 -2.93 -8.01
C ASP A 46 15.62 -3.36 -9.00
N ASP A 47 15.68 -2.79 -10.19
CA ASP A 47 14.55 -2.31 -11.00
C ASP A 47 13.68 -3.42 -11.65
N ASN A 48 14.05 -4.70 -11.50
CA ASN A 48 13.27 -5.80 -12.07
C ASN A 48 12.41 -6.56 -11.05
N LYS A 49 12.76 -6.52 -9.76
CA LYS A 49 12.03 -7.28 -8.72
C LYS A 49 11.06 -6.43 -7.92
N GLN A 50 11.23 -5.11 -7.93
CA GLN A 50 10.44 -4.19 -7.10
C GLN A 50 8.93 -4.32 -7.33
N TRP A 51 8.47 -4.34 -8.59
CA TRP A 51 7.03 -4.48 -8.87
C TRP A 51 6.46 -5.83 -8.41
N THR A 52 7.24 -6.90 -8.49
CA THR A 52 6.81 -8.22 -8.00
C THR A 52 6.67 -8.23 -6.48
N GLN A 53 7.59 -7.58 -5.76
CA GLN A 53 7.52 -7.44 -4.31
C GLN A 53 6.34 -6.57 -3.86
N ILE A 54 6.09 -5.47 -4.56
CA ILE A 54 4.93 -4.59 -4.30
C ILE A 54 3.62 -5.36 -4.46
N LYS A 55 3.45 -6.12 -5.55
CA LYS A 55 2.27 -6.96 -5.74
C LYS A 55 2.09 -7.96 -4.60
N GLN A 56 3.15 -8.68 -4.23
CA GLN A 56 3.10 -9.63 -3.11
C GLN A 56 2.74 -8.96 -1.79
N ALA A 57 3.27 -7.76 -1.54
CA ALA A 57 2.91 -6.98 -0.36
C ALA A 57 1.43 -6.58 -0.36
N ILE A 58 0.89 -6.12 -1.49
CA ILE A 58 -0.55 -5.83 -1.64
C ILE A 58 -1.39 -7.12 -1.49
N ASP A 59 -0.92 -8.24 -2.03
CA ASP A 59 -1.62 -9.53 -1.96
C ASP A 59 -1.72 -10.04 -0.52
N ASN A 60 -0.64 -9.87 0.26
CA ASN A 60 -0.58 -10.30 1.65
C ASN A 60 -1.19 -9.29 2.64
N SER A 61 -1.51 -8.07 2.20
CA SER A 61 -2.08 -7.05 3.08
C SER A 61 -3.58 -7.23 3.26
N ASP A 62 -4.04 -7.05 4.50
CA ASP A 62 -5.45 -7.08 4.88
C ASP A 62 -6.16 -5.77 4.53
N PHE A 63 -5.42 -4.65 4.60
CA PHE A 63 -5.91 -3.32 4.25
C PHE A 63 -4.99 -2.64 3.25
N TYR A 64 -5.58 -1.84 2.37
CA TYR A 64 -4.88 -0.97 1.44
C TYR A 64 -5.31 0.48 1.68
N ILE A 65 -4.36 1.35 2.00
CA ILE A 65 -4.58 2.78 2.22
C ILE A 65 -3.94 3.53 1.05
N LEU A 66 -4.73 4.36 0.37
CA LEU A 66 -4.26 5.33 -0.61
C LEU A 66 -4.26 6.72 0.02
N VAL A 67 -3.11 7.39 0.03
CA VAL A 67 -2.97 8.79 0.43
C VAL A 67 -2.67 9.62 -0.81
N VAL A 68 -3.53 10.59 -1.11
CA VAL A 68 -3.41 11.45 -2.28
C VAL A 68 -2.97 12.84 -1.86
N GLY A 69 -1.86 13.30 -2.42
CA GLY A 69 -1.29 14.63 -2.22
C GLY A 69 -1.49 15.52 -3.44
N GLN A 70 -0.58 16.49 -3.61
CA GLN A 70 -0.61 17.41 -4.75
C GLN A 70 0.17 16.88 -5.96
N ARG A 71 1.00 15.85 -5.77
CA ARG A 71 1.82 15.27 -6.83
C ARG A 71 1.15 14.01 -7.38
N TYR A 72 1.22 13.83 -8.70
CA TYR A 72 0.80 12.59 -9.33
C TYR A 72 1.79 11.43 -9.04
N GLY A 73 3.07 11.76 -8.83
CA GLY A 73 4.14 10.80 -8.53
C GLY A 73 5.08 10.54 -9.71
N SER A 74 6.08 9.69 -9.48
CA SER A 74 7.01 9.26 -10.54
C SER A 74 6.27 8.39 -11.56
N LEU A 75 6.52 8.65 -12.84
CA LEU A 75 5.90 7.91 -13.93
C LEU A 75 6.62 6.60 -14.20
N THR A 76 5.85 5.59 -14.54
CA THR A 76 6.34 4.34 -15.13
C THR A 76 6.56 4.52 -16.63
N SER A 77 7.16 3.52 -17.28
CA SER A 77 7.31 3.48 -18.74
C SER A 77 5.98 3.54 -19.52
N ARG A 78 4.85 3.35 -18.83
CA ARG A 78 3.50 3.42 -19.41
C ARG A 78 2.83 4.79 -19.20
N GLY A 79 3.52 5.76 -18.62
CA GLY A 79 2.99 7.11 -18.39
C GLY A 79 2.02 7.24 -17.21
N ILE A 80 1.75 6.16 -16.47
CA ILE A 80 0.99 6.21 -15.21
C ILE A 80 1.95 6.28 -14.02
N SER A 81 1.52 6.91 -12.93
CA SER A 81 2.33 6.95 -11.70
C SER A 81 2.45 5.58 -11.03
N PHE A 82 3.51 5.37 -10.26
CA PHE A 82 3.66 4.16 -9.46
C PHE A 82 2.49 3.97 -8.48
N THR A 83 2.05 5.05 -7.82
CA THR A 83 0.90 5.06 -6.93
C THR A 83 -0.39 4.66 -7.65
N GLU A 84 -0.64 5.17 -8.87
CA GLU A 84 -1.79 4.74 -9.68
C GLU A 84 -1.67 3.25 -10.07
N LYS A 85 -0.47 2.81 -10.45
CA LYS A 85 -0.21 1.41 -10.81
C LYS A 85 -0.50 0.46 -9.64
N GLU A 86 -0.13 0.83 -8.42
CA GLU A 86 -0.47 0.11 -7.18
C GLU A 86 -1.98 0.07 -6.94
N TYR A 87 -2.65 1.22 -7.03
CA TYR A 87 -4.09 1.34 -6.82
C TYR A 87 -4.89 0.48 -7.82
N ASN A 88 -4.53 0.55 -9.10
CA ASN A 88 -5.15 -0.25 -10.15
C ASN A 88 -4.98 -1.76 -9.89
N TYR A 89 -3.83 -2.19 -9.36
CA TYR A 89 -3.60 -3.58 -8.97
C TYR A 89 -4.48 -3.99 -7.77
N ALA A 90 -4.49 -3.19 -6.70
CA ALA A 90 -5.31 -3.44 -5.51
C ALA A 90 -6.81 -3.53 -5.84
N LYS A 91 -7.32 -2.61 -6.65
CA LYS A 91 -8.71 -2.60 -7.12
C LYS A 91 -9.06 -3.85 -7.95
N LYS A 92 -8.15 -4.28 -8.82
CA LYS A 92 -8.36 -5.50 -9.62
C LYS A 92 -8.44 -6.75 -8.72
N LYS A 93 -7.61 -6.82 -7.66
CA LYS A 93 -7.64 -7.90 -6.67
C LYS A 93 -8.99 -7.94 -5.95
N GLU A 94 -9.51 -6.79 -5.49
CA GLU A 94 -10.82 -6.70 -4.84
C GLU A 94 -11.93 -7.23 -5.74
N ASN A 95 -11.99 -6.82 -7.00
CA ASN A 95 -12.97 -7.30 -7.97
C ASN A 95 -12.81 -8.79 -8.34
N THR A 96 -11.65 -9.39 -8.07
CA THR A 96 -11.43 -10.83 -8.29
C THR A 96 -12.13 -11.67 -7.23
N TYR A 97 -12.35 -11.10 -6.03
CA TYR A 97 -13.29 -11.66 -5.08
C TYR A 97 -14.68 -11.14 -5.42
N PRO A 98 -15.72 -12.00 -5.50
CA PRO A 98 -17.07 -11.54 -5.79
C PRO A 98 -17.53 -10.55 -4.72
N SER A 99 -17.42 -9.27 -5.03
CA SER A 99 -17.89 -8.17 -4.23
C SER A 99 -19.37 -8.01 -4.56
N PHE A 100 -20.23 -8.54 -3.68
CA PHE A 100 -21.66 -8.33 -3.78
C PHE A 100 -21.97 -6.88 -3.39
N TYR A 101 -22.24 -6.04 -4.37
CA TYR A 101 -22.83 -4.72 -4.15
C TYR A 101 -24.34 -4.90 -3.99
N TYR A 102 -24.89 -4.52 -2.84
CA TYR A 102 -26.34 -4.42 -2.61
C TYR A 102 -26.90 -3.11 -3.15
#